data_AF-T1G376-F1
#
_entry.id   AF-T1G376-F1
#
_cell.length_a   1.000
_cell.length_b   1.000
_cell.length_c   1.000
_cell.angle_alpha   90.00
_cell.angle_beta   90.00
_cell.angle_gamma   90.00
#
_symmetry.space_group_name_H-M   'P 1'
#
loop_
_entity.id
_entity.type
_entity.pdbx_description
1 polymer ?
#
loop_
_entity_poly.entity_id
_entity_poly.type
_entity_poly.pdbx_seq_one_letter_code
_entity_poly.pdbx_strand_id
1 'polypeptide(L)'
;MVQSKTPYSDATKCRKKTSTNRIKRPMNPFMVFAQQERRKITSSDPERHNADISKELGRKWRSLSILDKKPYVELARSLHRLHQIEFPNYKYKPRKKRES
;
A
#
# COMPACT_ATOMS: atom_id res chain seq x y z
N MET A 1 -2.00 -22.28 -18.09
CA MET A 1 -1.82 -20.86 -17.68
C MET A 1 -1.85 -20.79 -16.17
N VAL A 2 -0.71 -20.60 -15.51
CA VAL A 2 -0.65 -20.60 -14.03
C VAL A 2 -0.95 -19.19 -13.54
N GLN A 3 -2.22 -18.90 -13.22
CA GLN A 3 -2.54 -17.72 -12.41
C GLN A 3 -1.98 -17.99 -11.00
N SER A 4 -1.09 -17.14 -10.50
CA SER A 4 -0.52 -17.28 -9.14
C SER A 4 -1.66 -17.41 -8.13
N LYS A 5 -1.52 -18.31 -7.15
CA LYS A 5 -2.51 -18.51 -6.08
C LYS A 5 -2.64 -17.29 -5.14
N THR A 6 -1.67 -16.36 -5.17
CA THR A 6 -1.63 -15.18 -4.30
C THR A 6 -1.21 -13.90 -5.06
N PRO A 7 -2.00 -13.46 -6.06
CA PRO A 7 -1.58 -12.43 -7.00
C PRO A 7 -1.42 -11.02 -6.38
N TYR A 8 -2.20 -10.67 -5.35
CA TYR A 8 -2.06 -9.41 -4.63
C TYR A 8 -0.84 -9.43 -3.69
N SER A 9 -0.64 -10.55 -2.99
CA SER A 9 0.49 -10.71 -2.07
C SER A 9 1.84 -10.68 -2.80
N ASP A 10 1.92 -11.27 -4.00
CA ASP A 10 3.09 -11.22 -4.87
C ASP A 10 3.33 -9.82 -5.45
N ALA A 11 2.28 -9.17 -5.97
CA ALA A 11 2.37 -7.83 -6.56
C ALA A 11 2.80 -6.75 -5.55
N THR A 12 2.42 -6.91 -4.27
CA THR A 12 2.75 -5.93 -3.22
C THR A 12 4.06 -6.22 -2.48
N LYS A 13 4.73 -7.36 -2.77
CA LYS A 13 5.90 -7.89 -2.05
C LYS A 13 5.75 -7.88 -0.52
N CYS A 14 4.51 -7.85 -0.02
CA CYS A 14 4.20 -7.72 1.40
C CYS A 14 4.02 -9.09 2.03
N ARG A 15 5.04 -9.97 1.91
CA ARG A 15 5.06 -11.32 2.50
C ARG A 15 5.11 -11.35 4.03
N LYS A 16 4.98 -10.20 4.71
CA LYS A 16 4.85 -10.17 6.18
C LYS A 16 3.53 -10.84 6.56
N LYS A 17 3.60 -12.16 6.83
CA LYS A 17 2.60 -12.91 7.61
C LYS A 17 2.32 -12.09 8.85
N THR A 18 1.18 -11.43 8.88
CA THR A 18 0.71 -10.88 10.15
C THR A 18 0.39 -12.09 11.02
N SER A 19 0.91 -12.11 12.24
CA SER A 19 0.60 -13.14 13.26
C SER A 19 -0.90 -13.30 13.52
N THR A 20 -1.68 -12.29 13.12
CA THR A 20 -3.13 -12.32 13.06
C THR A 20 -3.54 -12.71 11.65
N ASN A 21 -4.40 -13.72 11.50
CA ASN A 21 -4.98 -14.25 10.24
C ASN A 21 -5.86 -13.22 9.49
N ARG A 22 -5.44 -11.95 9.47
CA ARG A 22 -6.17 -10.78 9.04
C ARG A 22 -5.66 -10.34 7.68
N ILE A 23 -6.57 -10.34 6.71
CA ILE A 23 -6.32 -9.83 5.37
C ILE A 23 -6.08 -8.32 5.43
N LYS A 24 -4.97 -7.86 4.86
CA LYS A 24 -4.61 -6.43 4.78
C LYS A 24 -5.40 -5.75 3.67
N ARG A 25 -5.73 -4.47 3.84
CA ARG A 25 -6.39 -3.67 2.81
C ARG A 25 -5.52 -3.55 1.55
N PRO A 26 -6.11 -3.45 0.35
CA PRO A 26 -5.40 -3.07 -0.86
C PRO A 26 -4.77 -1.67 -0.72
N MET A 27 -3.58 -1.47 -1.28
CA MET A 27 -2.92 -0.16 -1.29
C MET A 27 -3.68 0.83 -2.19
N ASN A 28 -3.96 2.02 -1.67
CA ASN A 28 -4.50 3.13 -2.45
C ASN A 28 -3.37 3.80 -3.29
N PRO A 29 -3.69 4.71 -4.24
CA PRO A 29 -2.68 5.32 -5.12
C PRO A 29 -1.52 5.99 -4.35
N PHE A 30 -1.85 6.71 -3.27
CA PHE A 30 -0.84 7.34 -2.43
C PHE A 30 0.07 6.31 -1.74
N MET A 31 -0.48 5.21 -1.23
CA MET A 31 0.30 4.16 -0.56
C MET A 31 1.24 3.43 -1.53
N VAL A 32 0.82 3.25 -2.78
CA VAL A 32 1.67 2.70 -3.85
C VAL A 32 2.86 3.63 -4.12
N PHE A 33 2.60 4.92 -4.30
CA PHE A 33 3.64 5.94 -4.46
C PHE A 33 4.57 6.01 -3.25
N ALA A 34 4.00 6.14 -2.06
CA ALA A 34 4.73 6.30 -0.81
C ALA A 34 5.62 5.09 -0.50
N GLN A 35 5.21 3.88 -0.88
CA GLN A 35 6.05 2.69 -0.71
C GLN A 35 7.36 2.78 -1.50
N GLN A 36 7.30 3.26 -2.74
CA GLN A 36 8.49 3.41 -3.59
C GLN A 36 9.40 4.53 -3.08
N GLU A 37 8.83 5.70 -2.81
CA GLU A 37 9.61 6.86 -2.38
C GLU A 37 10.18 6.70 -0.97
N ARG A 38 9.43 6.09 -0.05
CA ARG A 38 9.96 5.77 1.29
C ARG A 38 11.18 4.87 1.21
N ARG A 39 11.18 3.85 0.34
CA ARG A 39 12.34 2.96 0.17
C ARG A 39 13.58 3.74 -0.30
N LYS A 40 13.42 4.70 -1.20
CA LYS A 40 14.52 5.57 -1.64
C LYS A 40 15.07 6.39 -0.47
N ILE A 41 14.18 7.05 0.28
CA ILE A 41 14.59 7.89 1.41
C ILE A 41 15.28 7.07 2.50
N THR A 42 14.70 5.95 2.93
CA THR A 42 15.31 5.08 3.95
C THR A 42 16.60 4.41 3.47
N SER A 43 16.78 4.23 2.16
CA SER A 43 18.04 3.72 1.61
C SER A 43 19.17 4.76 1.66
N SER A 44 18.84 6.05 1.57
CA SER A 44 19.81 7.14 1.64
C SER A 44 20.04 7.64 3.08
N ASP A 45 18.98 7.65 3.89
CA ASP A 45 18.97 8.10 5.27
C ASP A 45 18.13 7.13 6.13
N PRO A 46 18.75 6.05 6.63
CA PRO A 46 18.06 5.01 7.39
C PRO A 46 17.65 5.46 8.80
N GLU A 47 18.31 6.48 9.36
CA GLU A 47 18.05 7.03 10.70
C GLU A 47 16.83 7.97 10.70
N ARG A 48 16.43 8.45 9.52
CA ARG A 48 15.32 9.39 9.39
C ARG A 48 14.02 8.83 9.92
N HIS A 49 13.38 9.61 10.78
CA HIS A 49 12.15 9.19 11.43
C HIS A 49 10.99 9.06 10.44
N ASN A 50 10.26 7.94 10.51
CA ASN A 50 9.16 7.61 9.59
C ASN A 50 8.04 8.65 9.56
N ALA A 51 7.79 9.36 10.68
CA ALA A 51 6.78 10.41 10.71
C ALA A 51 7.17 11.58 9.78
N ASP A 52 8.44 11.97 9.76
CA ASP A 52 8.91 13.08 8.93
C ASP A 52 8.99 12.70 7.46
N ILE A 53 9.40 11.46 7.16
CA ILE A 53 9.29 10.90 5.81
C ILE A 53 7.83 10.97 5.34
N SER A 54 6.89 10.56 6.19
CA SER A 54 5.46 10.56 5.82
C SER A 54 4.91 11.96 5.57
N LYS A 55 5.32 12.96 6.37
CA LYS A 55 4.97 14.37 6.14
C LYS A 55 5.49 14.86 4.79
N GLU A 56 6.75 14.57 4.45
CA GLU A 56 7.37 14.97 3.19
C GLU A 56 6.69 14.31 1.98
N LEU A 57 6.45 13.00 2.04
CA LEU A 57 5.74 12.27 0.99
C LEU A 57 4.32 12.80 0.76
N GLY A 58 3.62 13.19 1.83
CA GLY A 58 2.31 13.81 1.73
C GLY A 58 2.34 15.14 0.98
N ARG A 59 3.35 15.99 1.24
CA ARG A 59 3.56 17.24 0.49
C ARG A 59 3.87 16.94 -0.98
N LYS A 60 4.85 16.08 -1.26
CA LYS A 60 5.26 15.71 -2.62
C LYS A 60 4.09 15.17 -3.43
N TRP A 61 3.30 14.26 -2.86
CA TRP A 61 2.12 13.71 -3.52
C TRP A 61 1.09 14.78 -3.91
N ARG A 62 0.84 15.77 -3.04
CA ARG A 62 -0.09 16.86 -3.36
C ARG A 62 0.41 17.69 -4.53
N SER A 63 1.72 17.97 -4.58
CA SER A 63 2.36 18.74 -5.64
C SER A 63 2.47 18.02 -6.99
N LEU A 64 2.36 16.68 -7.05
CA LEU A 64 2.41 15.94 -8.31
C LEU A 64 1.23 16.27 -9.23
N SER A 65 1.49 16.30 -10.54
CA SER A 65 0.44 16.50 -11.55
C SER A 65 -0.48 15.26 -11.65
N ILE A 66 -1.62 15.43 -12.32
CA ILE A 66 -2.53 14.30 -12.59
C ILE A 66 -1.85 13.24 -13.44
N LEU A 67 -1.00 13.64 -14.40
CA LEU A 67 -0.26 12.73 -15.26
C LEU A 67 0.74 11.90 -14.46
N ASP A 68 1.47 12.54 -13.52
CA ASP A 68 2.41 11.82 -12.65
C ASP A 68 1.69 10.88 -11.68
N LYS A 69 0.48 11.24 -11.25
CA LYS A 69 -0.37 10.41 -10.39
C LYS A 69 -0.98 9.22 -11.12
N LYS A 70 -1.23 9.35 -12.43
CA LYS A 70 -1.91 8.34 -13.27
C LYS A 70 -1.36 6.92 -13.12
N PRO A 71 -0.03 6.65 -13.26
CA PRO A 71 0.48 5.29 -13.12
C PRO A 71 0.21 4.70 -11.72
N TYR A 72 0.26 5.51 -10.66
CA TYR A 72 -0.04 5.05 -9.30
C TYR A 72 -1.53 4.78 -9.09
N VAL A 73 -2.41 5.55 -9.75
CA VAL A 73 -3.86 5.33 -9.73
C VAL A 73 -4.22 4.03 -10.44
N GLU A 74 -3.66 3.79 -11.62
CA GLU A 74 -3.87 2.56 -12.38
C GLU A 74 -3.34 1.34 -11.62
N LEU A 75 -2.13 1.42 -11.05
CA LEU A 75 -1.56 0.34 -10.25
C LEU A 75 -2.40 0.04 -9.01
N ALA A 76 -2.90 1.06 -8.30
CA ALA A 76 -3.78 0.85 -7.16
C ALA A 76 -5.11 0.18 -7.54
N ARG A 77 -5.69 0.54 -8.70
CA ARG A 77 -6.88 -0.14 -9.24
C ARG A 77 -6.61 -1.60 -9.55
N SER A 78 -5.48 -1.89 -10.19
CA SER A 78 -5.04 -3.27 -10.47
C SER A 78 -4.87 -4.07 -9.18
N LEU A 79 -4.17 -3.50 -8.19
CA LEU A 79 -4.00 -4.13 -6.87
C LEU A 79 -5.34 -4.38 -6.16
N HIS A 80 -6.29 -3.44 -6.26
CA HIS A 80 -7.62 -3.62 -5.72
C HIS A 80 -8.34 -4.81 -6.36
N ARG A 81 -8.30 -4.93 -7.69
CA ARG A 81 -8.89 -6.05 -8.42
C ARG A 81 -8.24 -7.39 -8.04
N LEU A 82 -6.91 -7.44 -7.98
CA LEU A 82 -6.19 -8.64 -7.55
C LEU A 82 -6.58 -9.05 -6.13
N HIS A 83 -6.74 -8.08 -5.23
CA HIS A 83 -7.20 -8.34 -3.86
C HIS A 83 -8.63 -8.90 -3.83
N GLN A 84 -9.54 -8.39 -4.66
CA GLN A 84 -10.91 -8.92 -4.75
C GLN A 84 -10.94 -10.36 -5.28
N ILE A 85 -10.07 -10.70 -6.23
CA ILE A 85 -9.95 -12.06 -6.77
C ILE A 85 -9.35 -13.01 -5.71
N GLU A 86 -8.29 -12.59 -5.01
CA GLU A 86 -7.64 -13.41 -3.97
C GLU A 86 -8.52 -13.55 -2.72
N PHE A 87 -9.31 -12.53 -2.39
CA PHE A 87 -10.16 -12.47 -1.21
C PHE A 87 -11.60 -12.02 -1.56
N PRO A 88 -12.41 -12.86 -2.23
CA PRO A 88 -13.75 -12.48 -2.68
C PRO A 88 -14.72 -12.17 -1.51
N ASN A 89 -14.50 -12.82 -0.36
CA ASN A 89 -15.31 -12.63 0.85
C ASN A 89 -14.75 -11.53 1.79
N TYR A 90 -13.75 -10.77 1.35
CA TYR A 90 -13.17 -9.72 2.19
C TYR A 90 -14.15 -8.58 2.42
N LYS A 91 -14.45 -8.31 3.70
CA LYS A 91 -15.23 -7.14 4.12
C LYS A 91 -14.45 -6.33 5.15
N TYR A 92 -14.31 -5.03 4.89
CA TYR A 92 -13.68 -4.12 5.84
C TYR A 92 -14.53 -3.97 7.10
N LYS A 93 -13.97 -4.37 8.25
CA LYS A 93 -14.56 -4.20 9.58
C LYS A 93 -13.60 -3.35 10.44
N PRO A 94 -13.82 -2.03 10.55
CA PRO A 94 -12.98 -1.18 11.40
C PRO A 94 -13.11 -1.61 12.86
N ARG A 95 -11.98 -1.71 13.58
CA ARG A 95 -12.00 -1.95 15.02
C ARG A 95 -12.32 -0.64 15.73
N LYS A 96 -13.43 -0.56 16.47
CA LYS A 96 -13.66 0.56 17.38
C LYS A 96 -12.55 0.57 18.44
N LYS A 97 -11.93 1.74 18.65
CA LYS A 97 -11.00 1.92 19.77
C LYS A 97 -11.84 1.87 21.04
N ARG A 98 -11.47 1.04 22.03
CA ARG A 98 -12.04 1.18 23.37
C ARG A 98 -11.51 2.51 23.90
N GLU A 99 -12.40 3.45 24.21
CA GLU A 99 -12.04 4.59 25.05
C GLU A 99 -11.63 4.00 26.40
N SER A 100 -10.46 4.41 26.89
CA SER A 100 -9.90 4.03 28.19
C SER A 100 -9.90 5.26 29.06
#